data_AF-A0A378C623-F1
#
_entry.id   AF-A0A378C623-F1
#
_cell.length_a   1.000
_cell.length_b   1.000
_cell.length_c   1.000
_cell.angle_alpha   90.00
_cell.angle_beta   90.00
_cell.angle_gamma   90.00
#
_symmetry.space_group_name_H-M   'P 1'
#
loop_
_entity.id
_entity.type
_entity.pdbx_description
1 polymer ?
#
loop_
_entity_poly.entity_id
_entity_poly.type
_entity_poly.pdbx_seq_one_letter_code
_entity_poly.pdbx_strand_id
1 'polypeptide(L)'
;MRELLELVDLSEKAAAFPSQLSGGQKQRVGIARALAARPEVLLCDEATSALDPETTASVLALLADINQRLNLTIVLITHQLEVVKTICDHAALLEQGEIVESGKLADLLVTPWSRLRQSLLHDLQAEQEFLTRHGVQGRPLCGVA
;
A
#
# COMPACT_ATOMS: atom_id res chain seq x y z
N MET A 1 9.45 -18.27 14.98
CA MET A 1 10.53 -17.71 14.12
C MET A 1 10.53 -18.34 12.73
N ARG A 2 10.57 -19.68 12.61
CA ARG A 2 10.52 -20.37 11.31
C ARG A 2 9.27 -20.03 10.49
N GLU A 3 8.11 -20.04 11.14
CA GLU A 3 6.81 -19.64 10.53
C GLU A 3 6.80 -18.20 9.98
N LEU A 4 7.49 -17.26 10.64
CA LEU A 4 7.57 -15.87 10.17
C LEU A 4 8.49 -15.73 8.95
N LEU A 5 9.57 -16.51 8.91
CA LEU A 5 10.45 -16.57 7.75
C LEU A 5 9.75 -17.24 6.56
N GLU A 6 8.91 -18.23 6.81
CA GLU A 6 8.04 -18.82 5.78
C GLU A 6 7.01 -17.80 5.27
N LEU A 7 6.37 -17.06 6.17
CA LEU A 7 5.39 -16.02 5.81
C LEU A 7 5.99 -14.94 4.88
N VAL A 8 7.25 -14.55 5.11
CA VAL A 8 7.92 -13.55 4.27
C VAL A 8 8.79 -14.17 3.16
N ASP A 9 8.70 -15.48 2.96
CA ASP A 9 9.42 -16.23 1.91
C ASP A 9 10.95 -16.00 1.97
N LEU A 10 11.50 -16.25 3.16
CA LEU A 10 12.93 -16.17 3.49
C LEU A 10 13.46 -17.42 4.23
N SER A 11 12.74 -18.54 4.21
CA SER A 11 13.14 -19.79 4.90
C SER A 11 14.55 -20.26 4.53
N GLU A 12 14.88 -20.22 3.24
CA GLU A 12 16.20 -20.62 2.71
C GLU A 12 17.33 -19.64 3.04
N LYS A 13 16.99 -18.49 3.63
CA LYS A 13 17.93 -17.41 3.99
C LYS A 13 18.00 -17.16 5.50
N ALA A 14 17.51 -18.10 6.31
CA ALA A 14 17.48 -17.97 7.78
C ALA A 14 18.85 -17.69 8.42
N ALA A 15 19.94 -18.18 7.83
CA ALA A 15 21.31 -17.99 8.31
C ALA A 15 22.10 -16.89 7.56
N ALA A 16 21.48 -16.22 6.59
CA ALA A 16 22.15 -15.19 5.80
C ALA A 16 22.34 -13.89 6.60
N PHE A 17 23.52 -13.29 6.50
CA PHE A 17 23.79 -11.97 7.06
C PHE A 17 23.17 -10.86 6.20
N PRO A 18 22.85 -9.68 6.77
CA PRO A 18 22.26 -8.58 6.01
C PRO A 18 23.05 -8.17 4.76
N SER A 19 24.37 -8.30 4.76
CA SER A 19 25.22 -8.01 3.59
C SER A 19 24.99 -8.97 2.40
N GLN A 20 24.41 -10.14 2.65
CA GLN A 20 24.14 -11.18 1.66
C GLN A 20 22.69 -11.12 1.12
N LEU A 21 21.91 -10.12 1.55
CA LEU A 21 20.51 -9.95 1.19
C LEU A 21 20.32 -8.78 0.21
N SER A 22 19.41 -8.96 -0.74
CA SER A 22 18.92 -7.87 -1.59
C SER A 22 18.12 -6.83 -0.79
N GLY A 23 17.83 -5.66 -1.40
CA GLY A 23 17.00 -4.64 -0.77
C GLY A 23 15.63 -5.17 -0.34
N GLY A 24 14.94 -5.87 -1.24
CA GLY A 24 13.64 -6.48 -0.93
C GLY A 24 13.70 -7.56 0.15
N GLN A 25 14.77 -8.37 0.16
CA GLN A 25 14.97 -9.36 1.22
C GLN A 25 15.21 -8.70 2.58
N LYS A 26 15.99 -7.62 2.65
CA LYS A 26 16.16 -6.84 3.87
C LYS A 26 14.83 -6.25 4.35
N GLN A 27 13.99 -5.79 3.43
CA GLN A 27 12.67 -5.28 3.75
C GLN A 27 11.76 -6.36 4.33
N ARG A 28 11.76 -7.56 3.73
CA ARG A 28 11.05 -8.75 4.22
C ARG A 28 11.53 -9.17 5.61
N VAL A 29 12.84 -9.11 5.90
CA VAL A 29 13.36 -9.29 7.26
C VAL A 29 12.81 -8.23 8.21
N GLY A 30 12.74 -6.97 7.79
CA GLY A 30 12.14 -5.88 8.57
C GLY A 30 10.67 -6.14 8.92
N ILE A 31 9.88 -6.60 7.96
CA ILE A 31 8.48 -6.99 8.14
C ILE A 31 8.37 -8.17 9.11
N ALA A 32 9.13 -9.25 8.89
CA ALA A 32 9.13 -10.42 9.79
C ALA A 32 9.51 -10.04 11.23
N ARG A 33 10.48 -9.14 11.40
CA ARG A 33 10.88 -8.60 12.71
C ARG A 33 9.75 -7.82 13.36
N ALA A 34 9.03 -6.98 12.62
CA ALA A 34 7.89 -6.23 13.15
C ALA A 34 6.75 -7.17 13.57
N LEU A 35 6.47 -8.20 12.77
CA LEU A 35 5.44 -9.21 13.05
C LEU A 35 5.81 -10.15 14.20
N ALA A 36 7.10 -10.27 14.56
CA ALA A 36 7.53 -11.13 15.66
C ALA A 36 6.89 -10.76 17.01
N ALA A 37 6.53 -9.48 17.19
CA ALA A 37 5.82 -8.99 18.36
C ALA A 37 4.31 -9.31 18.37
N ARG A 38 3.78 -9.92 17.29
CA ARG A 38 2.34 -10.15 17.08
C ARG A 38 1.49 -8.88 17.28
N PRO A 39 1.81 -7.78 16.58
CA PRO A 39 1.08 -6.53 16.75
C PRO A 39 -0.33 -6.64 16.17
N GLU A 40 -1.22 -5.73 16.58
CA GLU A 40 -2.52 -5.50 15.92
C GLU A 40 -2.40 -4.48 14.77
N VAL A 41 -1.34 -3.65 14.81
CA VAL A 41 -1.08 -2.57 13.84
C VAL A 41 0.37 -2.62 13.36
N LEU A 42 0.56 -2.55 12.05
CA LEU A 42 1.86 -2.39 11.40
C LEU A 42 1.98 -1.01 10.76
N LEU A 43 3.00 -0.25 11.18
CA LEU A 43 3.33 1.03 10.58
C LEU A 43 4.45 0.83 9.54
N CYS A 44 4.22 1.29 8.31
CA CYS A 44 5.16 1.22 7.21
C CYS A 44 5.54 2.64 6.78
N ASP A 45 6.76 3.07 7.11
CA ASP A 45 7.28 4.39 6.74
C ASP A 45 8.18 4.26 5.51
N GLU A 46 7.71 4.77 4.37
CA GLU A 46 8.37 4.68 3.06
C GLU A 46 8.99 3.32 2.74
N ALA A 47 8.27 2.25 3.11
CA ALA A 47 8.78 0.88 3.13
C ALA A 47 9.29 0.33 1.78
N THR A 48 9.01 1.01 0.67
CA THR A 48 9.37 0.58 -0.68
C THR A 48 10.19 1.62 -1.45
N SER A 49 10.57 2.75 -0.85
CA SER A 49 11.16 3.89 -1.60
C SER A 49 12.53 3.59 -2.22
N ALA A 50 13.31 2.69 -1.61
CA ALA A 50 14.65 2.30 -2.07
C ALA A 50 14.66 1.03 -2.94
N LEU A 51 13.48 0.53 -3.36
CA LEU A 51 13.34 -0.72 -4.10
C LEU A 51 13.06 -0.44 -5.58
N ASP A 52 13.50 -1.34 -6.45
CA ASP A 52 13.08 -1.32 -7.85
C ASP A 52 11.56 -1.63 -7.96
N PRO A 53 10.91 -1.31 -9.10
CA PRO A 53 9.47 -1.47 -9.26
C PRO A 53 8.97 -2.91 -9.07
N GLU A 54 9.73 -3.91 -9.53
CA GLU A 54 9.35 -5.33 -9.43
C GLU A 54 9.41 -5.80 -7.97
N THR A 55 10.49 -5.46 -7.27
CA THR A 55 10.63 -5.74 -5.84
C THR A 55 9.57 -5.01 -5.01
N THR A 56 9.24 -3.77 -5.37
CA THR A 56 8.16 -3.00 -4.73
C THR A 56 6.84 -3.74 -4.83
N ALA A 57 6.42 -4.15 -6.04
CA ALA A 57 5.19 -4.90 -6.24
C ALA A 57 5.17 -6.20 -5.41
N SER A 58 6.29 -6.91 -5.35
CA SER A 58 6.44 -8.12 -4.53
C SER A 58 6.24 -7.85 -3.03
N VAL A 59 6.82 -6.77 -2.50
CA VAL A 59 6.66 -6.40 -1.09
C VAL A 59 5.23 -5.94 -0.77
N LEU A 60 4.58 -5.20 -1.67
CA LEU A 60 3.19 -4.78 -1.50
C LEU A 60 2.23 -5.96 -1.52
N ALA A 61 2.44 -6.93 -2.42
CA ALA A 61 1.66 -8.17 -2.44
C ALA A 61 1.79 -8.95 -1.12
N LEU A 62 3.00 -9.01 -0.56
CA LEU A 62 3.24 -9.62 0.75
C LEU A 62 2.48 -8.88 1.86
N LEU A 63 2.50 -7.55 1.89
CA LEU A 63 1.74 -6.77 2.88
C LEU A 63 0.24 -7.00 2.77
N ALA A 64 -0.30 -7.08 1.55
CA ALA A 64 -1.71 -7.39 1.33
C ALA A 64 -2.09 -8.79 1.83
N ASP A 65 -1.25 -9.81 1.58
CA ASP A 65 -1.46 -11.17 2.08
C ASP A 65 -1.39 -11.22 3.62
N ILE A 66 -0.45 -10.50 4.24
CA ILE A 66 -0.35 -10.37 5.70
C ILE A 66 -1.60 -9.72 6.30
N ASN A 67 -2.08 -8.62 5.72
CA ASN A 67 -3.30 -7.94 6.15
C ASN A 67 -4.49 -8.91 6.16
N GLN A 68 -4.69 -9.66 5.08
CA GLN A 68 -5.80 -10.61 4.95
C GLN A 68 -5.67 -11.82 5.88
N ARG A 69 -4.48 -12.42 5.99
CA ARG A 69 -4.27 -13.65 6.78
C ARG A 69 -4.28 -13.40 8.28
N LEU A 70 -3.71 -12.28 8.72
CA LEU A 70 -3.53 -11.98 10.13
C LEU A 70 -4.57 -11.00 10.67
N ASN A 71 -5.47 -10.50 9.82
CA ASN A 71 -6.41 -9.43 10.16
C ASN A 71 -5.70 -8.22 10.79
N LEU A 72 -4.53 -7.88 10.24
CA LEU A 72 -3.61 -6.88 10.76
C LEU A 72 -3.92 -5.51 10.16
N THR A 73 -4.05 -4.48 10.98
CA THR A 73 -4.19 -3.11 10.45
C THR A 73 -2.85 -2.63 9.93
N ILE A 74 -2.79 -2.14 8.68
CA ILE A 74 -1.56 -1.59 8.10
C ILE A 74 -1.76 -0.10 7.83
N VAL A 75 -0.86 0.73 8.36
CA VAL A 75 -0.77 2.16 8.04
C VAL A 75 0.50 2.38 7.23
N LEU A 76 0.33 2.83 5.99
CA LEU A 76 1.43 3.11 5.08
C LEU A 76 1.60 4.61 4.87
N ILE A 77 2.83 5.07 5.02
CA ILE A 77 3.28 6.43 4.68
C ILE A 77 4.12 6.31 3.40
N THR A 78 3.77 7.06 2.37
CA THR A 78 4.45 7.02 1.08
C THR A 78 4.24 8.30 0.30
N HIS A 79 5.25 8.68 -0.49
CA HIS A 79 5.12 9.70 -1.54
C HIS A 79 4.77 9.08 -2.91
N GLN A 80 4.75 7.76 -3.02
CA GLN A 80 4.50 7.03 -4.27
C GLN A 80 3.02 6.68 -4.40
N LEU A 81 2.33 7.38 -5.29
CA LEU A 81 0.88 7.26 -5.48
C LEU A 81 0.43 5.90 -6.00
N GLU A 82 1.26 5.22 -6.80
CA GLU A 82 0.96 3.85 -7.27
C GLU A 82 0.82 2.85 -6.13
N VAL A 83 1.56 3.06 -5.04
CA VAL A 83 1.45 2.22 -3.86
C VAL A 83 0.08 2.38 -3.20
N VAL A 84 -0.41 3.62 -3.09
CA VAL A 84 -1.72 3.94 -2.51
C VAL A 84 -2.84 3.22 -3.27
N LYS A 85 -2.79 3.23 -4.61
CA LYS A 85 -3.80 2.56 -5.46
C LYS A 85 -3.82 1.05 -5.32
N THR A 86 -2.69 0.45 -4.94
CA THR A 86 -2.50 -1.00 -5.04
C THR A 86 -3.04 -1.73 -3.81
N ILE A 87 -2.85 -1.17 -2.61
CA ILE A 87 -3.14 -1.91 -1.35
C ILE A 87 -3.97 -1.14 -0.33
N CYS A 88 -4.24 0.16 -0.51
CA CYS A 88 -4.91 0.96 0.51
C CYS A 88 -6.42 1.05 0.29
N ASP A 89 -7.21 0.77 1.33
CA ASP A 89 -8.66 0.98 1.33
C ASP A 89 -9.05 2.45 1.61
N HIS A 90 -8.24 3.12 2.44
CA HIS A 90 -8.41 4.51 2.85
C HIS A 90 -7.12 5.29 2.56
N ALA A 91 -7.26 6.59 2.32
CA ALA A 91 -6.13 7.49 2.16
C ALA A 91 -6.36 8.77 2.94
N ALA A 92 -5.25 9.40 3.34
CA ALA A 92 -5.21 10.74 3.89
C ALA A 92 -4.09 11.52 3.21
N LEU A 93 -4.41 12.72 2.73
CA LEU A 93 -3.46 13.67 2.18
C LEU A 93 -3.00 14.59 3.29
N LEU A 94 -1.70 14.56 3.56
CA LEU A 94 -1.05 15.45 4.52
C LEU A 94 -0.31 16.56 3.77
N GLU A 95 -0.60 17.82 4.07
CA GLU A 95 0.18 18.96 3.58
C GLU A 95 0.48 19.89 4.77
N GLN A 96 1.72 20.38 4.85
CA GLN A 96 2.13 21.34 5.88
C GLN A 96 1.81 20.92 7.33
N GLY A 97 1.76 19.61 7.60
CA GLY A 97 1.44 19.06 8.92
C GLY A 97 -0.06 18.93 9.21
N GLU A 98 -0.94 19.23 8.26
CA GLU A 98 -2.39 19.09 8.41
C GLU A 98 -2.96 18.07 7.42
N ILE A 99 -3.98 17.33 7.86
CA ILE A 99 -4.74 16.44 6.98
C ILE A 99 -5.70 17.31 6.17
N VAL A 100 -5.38 17.48 4.89
CA VAL A 100 -6.17 18.29 3.96
C VAL A 100 -7.39 17.52 3.46
N GLU A 101 -7.23 16.21 3.29
CA GLU A 101 -8.27 15.34 2.74
C GLU A 101 -8.10 13.94 3.31
N SER A 102 -9.18 13.24 3.67
CA SER A 102 -9.12 11.84 4.07
C SER A 102 -10.45 11.13 3.84
N GLY A 103 -10.39 9.81 3.64
CA GLY A 103 -11.57 9.00 3.40
C GLY A 103 -11.27 7.68 2.70
N LYS A 104 -12.34 6.97 2.33
CA LYS A 104 -12.23 5.77 1.50
C LYS A 104 -11.70 6.15 0.13
N LEU A 105 -10.73 5.39 -0.37
CA LEU A 105 -10.09 5.68 -1.64
C LEU A 105 -11.13 5.71 -2.79
N ALA A 106 -12.09 4.78 -2.77
CA ALA A 106 -13.19 4.74 -3.74
C ALA A 106 -14.03 6.04 -3.78
N ASP A 107 -14.34 6.62 -2.62
CA ASP A 107 -15.15 7.84 -2.51
C ASP A 107 -14.36 9.08 -2.95
N LEU A 108 -13.09 9.15 -2.53
CA LEU A 108 -12.18 10.23 -2.90
C LEU A 108 -11.97 10.25 -4.42
N LEU A 109 -11.77 9.08 -5.02
CA LEU A 109 -11.50 8.95 -6.45
C LEU A 109 -12.67 9.27 -7.36
N VAL A 110 -13.92 9.22 -6.90
CA VAL A 110 -15.08 9.67 -7.70
C VAL A 110 -15.44 11.13 -7.46
N THR A 111 -14.81 11.78 -6.46
CA THR A 111 -15.09 13.16 -6.10
C THR A 111 -14.32 14.12 -7.01
N PRO A 112 -14.97 14.96 -7.83
CA PRO A 112 -14.28 15.79 -8.84
C PRO A 112 -13.28 16.80 -8.24
N TRP A 113 -13.56 17.27 -7.03
CA TRP A 113 -12.75 18.27 -6.32
C TRP A 113 -11.66 17.66 -5.43
N SER A 114 -11.55 16.32 -5.41
CA SER A 114 -10.57 15.62 -4.58
C SER A 114 -9.15 15.91 -5.08
N ARG A 115 -8.27 16.37 -4.19
CA ARG A 115 -6.85 16.54 -4.51
C ARG A 115 -6.18 15.19 -4.67
N LEU A 116 -6.54 14.22 -3.81
CA LEU A 116 -6.09 12.84 -3.96
C LEU A 116 -6.49 12.26 -5.31
N ARG A 117 -7.70 12.50 -5.80
CA ARG A 117 -8.09 12.11 -7.16
C ARG A 117 -7.20 12.74 -8.21
N GLN A 118 -6.96 14.06 -8.14
CA GLN A 118 -6.12 14.76 -9.11
C GLN A 118 -4.69 14.24 -9.11
N SER A 119 -4.15 13.87 -7.94
CA SER A 119 -2.85 13.24 -7.78
C SER A 119 -2.85 11.78 -8.30
N LEU A 120 -3.88 11.00 -8.00
CA LEU A 120 -3.90 9.58 -8.34
C LEU A 120 -4.24 9.36 -9.82
N LEU A 121 -5.17 10.13 -10.39
CA LEU A 121 -5.69 9.95 -11.73
C LEU A 121 -5.21 11.09 -12.65
N HIS A 122 -3.89 11.10 -12.90
CA HIS A 122 -3.29 11.97 -13.90
C HIS A 122 -3.55 11.51 -15.34
N ASP A 123 -3.98 10.26 -15.52
CA ASP A 123 -4.22 9.60 -16.81
C ASP A 123 -5.66 9.04 -16.87
N LEU A 124 -6.39 9.40 -17.95
CA LEU A 124 -7.76 8.98 -18.22
C LEU A 124 -7.90 7.46 -18.41
N GLN A 125 -6.86 6.77 -18.89
CA GLN A 125 -6.90 5.30 -19.01
C GLN A 125 -6.79 4.62 -17.63
N ALA A 126 -5.93 5.14 -16.76
CA ALA A 126 -5.79 4.65 -15.39
C ALA A 126 -7.08 4.85 -14.58
N GLU A 127 -7.81 5.95 -14.84
CA GLU A 127 -9.14 6.20 -14.28
C GLU A 127 -10.14 5.10 -14.67
N GLN A 128 -10.24 4.75 -15.95
CA GLN A 128 -11.19 3.74 -16.43
C GLN A 128 -10.88 2.33 -15.88
N GLU A 129 -9.61 1.93 -15.82
CA GLU A 129 -9.22 0.65 -15.22
C GLU A 129 -9.53 0.59 -13.73
N PHE A 130 -9.25 1.66 -12.98
CA PHE A 130 -9.49 1.71 -11.55
C PHE A 130 -10.98 1.61 -11.20
N LEU A 131 -11.82 2.42 -11.88
CA LEU A 131 -13.27 2.43 -11.68
C LEU A 131 -13.87 1.05 -11.97
N THR A 132 -13.34 0.36 -12.98
CA THR A 132 -13.74 -1.01 -13.32
C THR A 132 -13.36 -2.00 -12.23
N ARG A 133 -12.13 -1.95 -11.69
CA ARG A 133 -11.68 -2.84 -10.61
C ARG A 133 -12.48 -2.68 -9.31
N HIS A 134 -12.99 -1.48 -9.04
CA HIS A 134 -13.72 -1.17 -7.80
C HIS A 134 -15.25 -1.16 -7.98
N GLY A 135 -15.76 -1.63 -9.11
CA GLY A 135 -17.21 -1.80 -9.34
C GLY A 135 -17.98 -0.47 -9.45
N VAL A 136 -17.31 0.62 -9.78
CA VAL A 136 -17.94 1.94 -9.95
C VAL A 136 -18.43 2.08 -11.38
N GLN A 137 -19.66 1.60 -11.68
CA GLN A 137 -20.33 1.83 -12.97
C GLN A 137 -21.49 2.82 -12.83
N GLY A 138 -21.40 3.94 -13.57
CA GLY A 138 -22.59 4.59 -14.14
C GLY A 138 -23.59 5.26 -13.20
N ARG A 139 -23.16 6.10 -12.24
CA ARG A 139 -24.03 7.19 -11.77
C ARG A 139 -23.62 8.49 -12.47
N PRO A 140 -24.53 9.16 -13.19
CA PRO A 140 -24.23 10.49 -13.73
C PRO A 140 -24.06 11.44 -12.55
N LEU A 141 -22.82 11.81 -12.24
CA LEU A 141 -22.50 12.87 -11.29
C LEU A 141 -22.62 14.22 -12.01
N CYS A 142 -23.86 14.62 -12.31
CA CYS A 142 -24.28 16.01 -12.49
C CYS A 142 -25.77 16.05 -12.91
N GLY A 143 -26.65 16.25 -11.94
CA GLY A 143 -27.80 17.11 -12.16
C GLY A 143 -27.39 18.50 -11.67
N VAL A 144 -26.95 19.36 -12.58
CA VAL A 144 -26.81 20.78 -12.28
C VAL A 144 -28.20 21.29 -11.96
N ALA A 145 -28.40 21.81 -10.74
CA ALA A 145 -29.49 22.70 -10.40
C ALA A 145 -28.87 24.00 -9.88
#